data_AF-A0A846Y3S3-F1
#
_entry.id   AF-A0A846Y3S3-F1
#
_cell.length_a   1.000
_cell.length_b   1.000
_cell.length_c   1.000
_cell.angle_alpha   90.00
_cell.angle_beta   90.00
_cell.angle_gamma   90.00
#
_symmetry.space_group_name_H-M   'P 1'
#
loop_
_entity.id
_entity.type
_entity.pdbx_description
1 polymer ?
#
loop_
_entity_poly.entity_id
_entity_poly.type
_entity_poly.pdbx_seq_one_letter_code
_entity_poly.pdbx_strand_id
1 'polypeptide(L)'
;MARRRKYSDADRAARAAADKEIRDGGNELLSDPEAVAGMIGALARLTCPKLLRYSLGNVALIFRQADERGMTVTDVDSYKGWRNRGRSVRKGEKGLRINAPKGTEKTEADDNSTSEAPAEQADTTGEGDNYRVRFRMMPVFDISQTEGIEDFEDEPAAVEPVTEPAAAVRARLLEQFAALGYTVTEGATPGTDDNAHTITVSTGAPLEELAQALAALLTRPAADRPARPVSASHGGAHIAADAGPGIPLDLGEFGTGSAVAEIDHDAARVYYRVTAPSVRGTFTVEFADAAETTMCETRRVCVKYGRADKAGRAYGQFGEDRPERPTVNGIALASESTVTLTTADVLRWLYVARLYQGRYGLDTDQVPQRTGERVRAVVRAILAHFQTLPEFEALFTRAAALHAPALQQMQADRARELARHLASIEAQRQEAEARAQYFADLAAGRETAGAPPETFAS
;
A
#
# COMPACT_ATOMS: atom_id res chain seq x y z
N MET A 1 9.41 -38.12 10.41
CA MET A 1 9.59 -36.99 9.45
C MET A 1 10.98 -37.08 8.85
N ALA A 2 11.09 -37.33 7.54
CA ALA A 2 12.40 -37.39 6.87
C ALA A 2 13.05 -36.00 6.90
N ARG A 3 14.27 -35.91 7.45
CA ARG A 3 15.06 -34.67 7.52
C ARG A 3 15.30 -34.20 6.08
N ARG A 4 14.84 -33.00 5.73
CA ARG A 4 14.97 -32.41 4.38
C ARG A 4 16.45 -32.45 3.96
N ARG A 5 16.77 -33.18 2.89
CA ARG A 5 18.14 -33.31 2.34
C ARG A 5 18.66 -31.90 2.01
N LYS A 6 19.79 -31.51 2.61
CA LYS A 6 20.51 -30.28 2.24
C LYS A 6 21.01 -30.42 0.81
N TYR A 7 20.97 -29.33 0.03
CA TYR A 7 21.44 -29.36 -1.36
C TYR A 7 22.96 -29.49 -1.36
N SER A 8 23.49 -30.37 -2.18
CA SER A 8 24.94 -30.44 -2.39
C SER A 8 25.43 -29.23 -3.18
N ASP A 9 26.73 -28.98 -3.15
CA ASP A 9 27.36 -27.91 -3.95
C ASP A 9 27.14 -28.13 -5.44
N ALA A 10 27.14 -29.39 -5.87
CA ALA A 10 26.79 -29.78 -7.23
C ALA A 10 25.33 -29.43 -7.60
N ASP A 11 24.37 -29.69 -6.70
CA ASP A 11 22.96 -29.31 -6.91
C ASP A 11 22.78 -27.79 -6.99
N ARG A 12 23.58 -27.03 -6.21
CA ARG A 12 23.58 -25.57 -6.22
C ARG A 12 24.15 -25.03 -7.54
N ALA A 13 25.30 -25.54 -7.98
CA ALA A 13 25.93 -25.15 -9.24
C ALA A 13 25.04 -25.46 -10.45
N ALA A 14 24.42 -26.64 -10.49
CA ALA A 14 23.49 -27.02 -11.55
C ALA A 14 22.29 -26.07 -11.64
N ARG A 15 21.76 -25.60 -10.50
CA ARG A 15 20.68 -24.60 -10.47
C ARG A 15 21.11 -23.22 -10.93
N ALA A 16 22.29 -22.76 -10.53
CA ALA A 16 22.81 -21.48 -10.99
C ALA A 16 23.01 -21.49 -12.51
N ALA A 17 23.53 -22.59 -13.06
CA ALA A 17 23.67 -22.77 -14.50
C ALA A 17 22.31 -22.73 -15.22
N ALA A 18 21.31 -23.46 -14.73
CA ALA A 18 19.96 -23.45 -15.31
C ALA A 18 19.29 -22.06 -15.19
N ASP A 19 19.42 -21.38 -14.05
CA ASP A 19 18.87 -20.04 -13.86
C ASP A 19 19.63 -18.99 -14.71
N LYS A 20 20.91 -19.24 -15.05
CA LYS A 20 21.68 -18.42 -16.00
C LYS A 20 21.19 -18.64 -17.43
N GLU A 21 21.02 -19.88 -17.85
CA GLU A 21 20.52 -20.23 -19.19
C GLU A 21 19.15 -19.58 -19.47
N ILE A 22 18.24 -19.62 -18.49
CA ILE A 22 16.94 -18.94 -18.60
C ILE A 22 17.10 -17.42 -18.74
N ARG A 23 18.02 -16.81 -18.00
CA ARG A 23 18.32 -15.37 -18.11
C ARG A 23 18.90 -15.01 -19.47
N ASP A 24 19.84 -15.82 -19.96
CA ASP A 24 20.47 -15.63 -21.26
C ASP A 24 19.44 -15.72 -22.39
N GLY A 25 18.52 -16.70 -22.35
CA GLY A 25 17.42 -16.80 -23.32
C GLY A 25 16.46 -15.61 -23.27
N GLY A 26 16.18 -15.07 -22.07
CA GLY A 26 15.41 -13.83 -21.94
C GLY A 26 16.12 -12.62 -22.55
N ASN A 27 17.43 -12.50 -22.36
CA ASN A 27 18.24 -11.44 -22.95
C ASN A 27 18.36 -11.61 -24.48
N GLU A 28 18.44 -12.85 -24.97
CA GLU A 28 18.42 -13.16 -26.41
C GLU A 28 17.13 -12.63 -27.05
N LEU A 29 15.98 -12.93 -26.45
CA LEU A 29 14.68 -12.40 -26.89
C LEU A 29 14.67 -10.86 -26.90
N LEU A 30 15.17 -10.22 -25.84
CA LEU A 30 15.24 -8.75 -25.77
C LEU A 30 16.23 -8.14 -26.76
N SER A 31 17.19 -8.90 -27.28
CA SER A 31 18.16 -8.41 -28.25
C SER A 31 17.64 -8.45 -29.69
N ASP A 32 16.52 -9.13 -29.92
CA ASP A 32 15.85 -9.23 -31.22
C ASP A 32 14.63 -8.27 -31.27
N PRO A 33 14.70 -7.17 -32.05
CA PRO A 33 13.61 -6.20 -32.15
C PRO A 33 12.29 -6.78 -32.68
N GLU A 34 12.35 -7.78 -33.57
CA GLU A 34 11.15 -8.43 -34.11
C GLU A 34 10.50 -9.32 -33.05
N ALA A 35 11.31 -10.08 -32.30
CA ALA A 35 10.82 -10.88 -31.18
C ALA A 35 10.18 -10.00 -30.08
N VAL A 36 10.79 -8.86 -29.78
CA VAL A 36 10.22 -7.87 -28.83
C VAL A 36 8.88 -7.33 -29.33
N ALA A 37 8.78 -6.96 -30.61
CA ALA A 37 7.54 -6.46 -31.21
C ALA A 37 6.44 -7.53 -31.16
N GLY A 38 6.76 -8.77 -31.55
CA GLY A 38 5.83 -9.90 -31.48
C GLY A 38 5.33 -10.18 -30.05
N MET A 39 6.24 -10.20 -29.08
CA MET A 39 5.92 -10.37 -27.66
C MET A 39 4.97 -9.28 -27.15
N ILE A 40 5.24 -8.04 -27.50
CA ILE A 40 4.45 -6.88 -27.03
C ILE A 40 3.10 -6.81 -27.73
N GLY A 41 3.04 -7.14 -29.02
CA GLY A 41 1.79 -7.28 -29.76
C GLY A 41 0.91 -8.41 -29.21
N ALA A 42 1.50 -9.50 -28.69
CA ALA A 42 0.76 -10.53 -27.96
C ALA A 42 0.27 -10.00 -26.60
N LEU A 43 1.15 -9.35 -25.83
CA LEU A 43 0.83 -8.79 -24.51
C LEU A 43 -0.30 -7.74 -24.56
N ALA A 44 -0.31 -6.89 -25.60
CA ALA A 44 -1.31 -5.86 -25.84
C ALA A 44 -2.72 -6.39 -26.16
N ARG A 45 -2.88 -7.72 -26.28
CA ARG A 45 -4.18 -8.39 -26.48
C ARG A 45 -4.64 -9.17 -25.24
N LEU A 46 -3.79 -9.30 -24.21
CA LEU A 46 -4.10 -10.07 -23.02
C LEU A 46 -4.86 -9.23 -22.00
N THR A 47 -6.00 -9.72 -21.54
CA THR A 47 -6.83 -9.00 -20.56
C THR A 47 -6.46 -9.32 -19.11
N CYS A 48 -5.46 -10.18 -18.86
CA CYS A 48 -5.06 -10.52 -17.49
C CYS A 48 -4.16 -9.43 -16.87
N PRO A 49 -4.46 -8.88 -15.69
CA PRO A 49 -3.69 -7.78 -15.12
C PRO A 49 -2.30 -8.20 -14.60
N LYS A 50 -2.09 -9.48 -14.26
CA LYS A 50 -0.84 -9.94 -13.63
C LYS A 50 0.34 -9.88 -14.59
N LEU A 51 0.18 -10.42 -15.81
CA LEU A 51 1.24 -10.45 -16.80
C LEU A 51 1.61 -9.03 -17.27
N LEU A 52 0.60 -8.17 -17.42
CA LEU A 52 0.75 -6.77 -17.82
C LEU A 52 1.53 -5.90 -16.81
N ARG A 53 1.65 -6.35 -15.55
CA ARG A 53 2.36 -5.63 -14.48
C ARG A 53 3.83 -6.06 -14.31
N TYR A 54 4.27 -7.13 -14.97
CA TYR A 54 5.67 -7.54 -14.90
C TYR A 54 6.59 -6.51 -15.59
N SER A 55 7.88 -6.55 -15.25
CA SER A 55 8.89 -5.81 -16.02
C SER A 55 9.07 -6.45 -17.39
N LEU A 56 9.54 -5.69 -18.36
CA LEU A 56 9.83 -6.18 -19.71
C LEU A 56 10.77 -7.39 -19.66
N GLY A 57 11.77 -7.35 -18.77
CA GLY A 57 12.65 -8.50 -18.51
C GLY A 57 11.92 -9.75 -18.02
N ASN A 58 11.00 -9.64 -17.06
CA ASN A 58 10.24 -10.80 -16.59
C ASN A 58 9.24 -11.32 -17.63
N VAL A 59 8.67 -10.43 -18.45
CA VAL A 59 7.83 -10.82 -19.60
C VAL A 59 8.67 -11.61 -20.60
N ALA A 60 9.87 -11.14 -20.97
CA ALA A 60 10.77 -11.86 -21.87
C ALA A 60 11.14 -13.25 -21.36
N LEU A 61 11.46 -13.39 -20.06
CA LEU A 61 11.73 -14.69 -19.45
C LEU A 61 10.53 -15.65 -19.59
N ILE A 62 9.32 -15.15 -19.35
CA ILE A 62 8.08 -15.93 -19.45
C ILE A 62 7.85 -16.38 -20.89
N PHE A 63 7.90 -15.44 -21.85
CA PHE A 63 7.62 -15.70 -23.26
C PHE A 63 8.65 -16.65 -23.87
N ARG A 64 9.95 -16.46 -23.59
CA ARG A 64 10.99 -17.37 -24.08
C ARG A 64 10.80 -18.80 -23.57
N GLN A 65 10.60 -18.96 -22.26
CA GLN A 65 10.37 -20.29 -21.68
C GLN A 65 9.09 -20.94 -22.17
N ALA A 66 8.06 -20.16 -22.51
CA ALA A 66 6.81 -20.69 -23.04
C ALA A 66 6.96 -21.12 -24.50
N ASP A 67 7.66 -20.32 -25.31
CA ASP A 67 7.97 -20.64 -26.72
C ASP A 67 8.79 -21.93 -26.83
N GLU A 68 9.84 -22.09 -26.02
CA GLU A 68 10.64 -23.33 -25.93
C GLU A 68 9.80 -24.58 -25.59
N ARG A 69 8.64 -24.39 -24.96
CA ARG A 69 7.72 -25.46 -24.55
C ARG A 69 6.51 -25.58 -25.48
N GLY A 70 6.42 -24.77 -26.55
CA GLY A 70 5.25 -24.70 -27.42
C GLY A 70 3.96 -24.29 -26.69
N MET A 71 4.09 -23.47 -25.66
CA MET A 71 2.99 -23.03 -24.78
C MET A 71 2.58 -21.60 -25.09
N THR A 72 1.28 -21.35 -25.15
CA THR A 72 0.73 -19.98 -25.20
C THR A 72 0.50 -19.47 -23.78
N VAL A 73 1.08 -18.32 -23.45
CA VAL A 73 0.87 -17.65 -22.16
C VAL A 73 -0.35 -16.73 -22.25
N THR A 74 -1.29 -16.91 -21.33
CA THR A 74 -2.54 -16.15 -21.31
C THR A 74 -2.77 -15.46 -19.98
N ASP A 75 -2.42 -16.11 -18.86
CA ASP A 75 -2.52 -15.55 -17.52
C ASP A 75 -1.59 -16.32 -16.59
N VAL A 76 -0.79 -15.61 -15.80
CA VAL A 76 0.25 -16.20 -14.96
C VAL A 76 0.11 -15.78 -13.50
N ASP A 77 0.33 -16.74 -12.60
CA ASP A 77 0.50 -16.43 -11.18
C ASP A 77 1.39 -17.45 -10.47
N SER A 78 1.79 -17.11 -9.25
CA SER A 78 2.46 -18.02 -8.32
C SER A 78 1.51 -19.13 -7.88
N TYR A 79 2.07 -20.24 -7.38
CA TYR A 79 1.28 -21.34 -6.80
C TYR A 79 0.26 -20.86 -5.75
N LYS A 80 0.66 -19.91 -4.88
CA LYS A 80 -0.24 -19.31 -3.89
C LYS A 80 -1.31 -18.43 -4.53
N GLY A 81 -0.95 -17.68 -5.58
CA GLY A 81 -1.88 -16.86 -6.35
C GLY A 81 -2.97 -17.69 -6.99
N TRP A 82 -2.62 -18.82 -7.63
CA TRP A 82 -3.61 -19.74 -8.18
C TRP A 82 -4.52 -20.35 -7.13
N ARG A 83 -3.95 -20.76 -5.99
CA ARG A 83 -4.76 -21.26 -4.87
C ARG A 83 -5.78 -20.23 -4.41
N ASN A 84 -5.39 -18.96 -4.27
CA ASN A 84 -6.33 -17.89 -3.90
C ASN A 84 -7.41 -17.62 -4.96
N ARG A 85 -7.17 -18.01 -6.21
CA ARG A 85 -8.11 -17.92 -7.33
C ARG A 85 -8.93 -19.20 -7.52
N GLY A 86 -8.95 -20.09 -6.53
CA GLY A 86 -9.68 -21.36 -6.55
C GLY A 86 -9.10 -22.41 -7.50
N ARG A 87 -7.80 -22.32 -7.83
CA ARG A 87 -7.13 -23.24 -8.76
C ARG A 87 -5.88 -23.87 -8.15
N SER A 88 -5.61 -25.12 -8.47
CA SER A 88 -4.38 -25.82 -8.12
C SER A 88 -3.52 -26.01 -9.36
N VAL A 89 -2.20 -25.93 -9.21
CA VAL A 89 -1.27 -26.33 -10.27
C VAL A 89 -1.31 -27.86 -10.37
N ARG A 90 -1.47 -28.39 -11.59
CA ARG A 90 -1.54 -29.85 -11.80
C ARG A 90 -0.24 -30.52 -11.39
N LYS A 91 -0.33 -31.76 -10.91
CA LYS A 91 0.82 -32.52 -10.46
C LYS A 91 1.79 -32.78 -11.63
N GLY A 92 3.05 -32.39 -11.46
CA GLY A 92 4.11 -32.61 -12.46
C GLY A 92 4.37 -31.42 -13.40
N GLU A 93 3.55 -30.38 -13.33
CA GLU A 93 3.74 -29.16 -14.13
C GLU A 93 5.03 -28.43 -13.77
N LYS A 94 5.74 -27.97 -14.80
CA LYS A 94 6.98 -27.19 -14.66
C LYS A 94 6.66 -25.70 -14.71
N GLY A 95 7.05 -24.96 -13.68
CA GLY A 95 6.85 -23.51 -13.65
C GLY A 95 7.72 -22.75 -14.66
N LEU A 96 7.26 -21.57 -15.05
CA LEU A 96 8.01 -20.54 -15.75
C LEU A 96 8.76 -19.71 -14.71
N ARG A 97 10.05 -19.47 -14.90
CA ARG A 97 10.93 -18.86 -13.88
C ARG A 97 11.07 -17.36 -14.14
N ILE A 98 10.84 -16.54 -13.12
CA ILE A 98 10.98 -15.08 -13.18
C ILE A 98 11.95 -14.55 -12.12
N ASN A 99 12.57 -13.41 -12.38
CA ASN A 99 13.39 -12.72 -11.38
C ASN A 99 12.48 -12.03 -10.35
N ALA A 100 12.60 -12.42 -9.09
CA ALA A 100 11.88 -11.82 -7.97
C ALA A 100 12.86 -11.40 -6.87
N PRO A 101 12.63 -10.26 -6.19
CA PRO A 101 13.47 -9.87 -5.06
C PRO A 101 13.36 -10.89 -3.92
N LYS A 102 14.51 -11.34 -3.42
CA LYS A 102 14.67 -11.98 -2.11
C LYS A 102 14.76 -10.82 -1.09
N GLY A 103 13.94 -10.87 -0.04
CA GLY A 103 13.96 -9.83 1.01
C GLY A 103 15.39 -9.53 1.50
N THR A 104 15.62 -8.29 1.95
CA THR A 104 16.92 -7.80 2.43
C THR A 104 17.35 -8.58 3.67
N GLU A 105 18.28 -9.52 3.52
CA GLU A 105 18.91 -10.24 4.62
C GLU A 105 20.24 -9.57 4.95
N LYS A 106 20.42 -9.20 6.23
CA LYS A 106 21.60 -8.54 6.80
C LYS A 106 22.83 -9.41 6.50
N THR A 107 23.88 -8.84 5.93
CA THR A 107 25.16 -9.55 5.80
C THR A 107 25.90 -9.36 7.12
N GLU A 108 25.61 -10.21 8.11
CA GLU A 108 26.54 -10.41 9.22
C GLU A 108 27.50 -11.51 8.80
N ALA A 109 28.79 -11.18 8.85
CA ALA A 109 29.85 -12.15 8.77
C ALA A 109 29.82 -12.97 10.07
N ASP A 110 29.10 -14.08 10.07
CA ASP A 110 29.58 -15.31 10.70
C ASP A 110 28.81 -16.52 10.21
N ASP A 111 29.51 -17.65 10.26
CA ASP A 111 29.16 -18.94 9.70
C ASP A 111 27.81 -19.50 10.23
N ASN A 112 27.11 -20.23 9.36
CA ASN A 112 26.01 -21.15 9.69
C ASN A 112 24.57 -20.60 9.87
N SER A 113 23.92 -20.19 8.77
CA SER A 113 22.45 -20.31 8.63
C SER A 113 22.05 -20.71 7.21
N THR A 114 21.47 -21.91 7.10
CA THR A 114 21.20 -22.64 5.85
C THR A 114 19.84 -22.22 5.25
N SER A 115 19.85 -21.40 4.20
CA SER A 115 18.81 -21.44 3.16
C SER A 115 19.43 -21.27 1.76
N GLU A 116 19.58 -22.41 1.10
CA GLU A 116 20.42 -22.65 -0.08
C GLU A 116 19.67 -22.47 -1.41
N ALA A 117 20.05 -21.43 -2.16
CA ALA A 117 20.11 -21.37 -3.63
C ALA A 117 21.12 -20.26 -3.99
N PRO A 118 21.96 -20.39 -5.04
CA PRO A 118 22.94 -19.35 -5.36
C PRO A 118 22.23 -18.07 -5.80
N ALA A 119 22.34 -17.03 -5.00
CA ALA A 119 22.01 -15.67 -5.39
C ALA A 119 23.30 -15.05 -5.95
N GLU A 120 23.36 -14.85 -7.26
CA GLU A 120 24.42 -14.04 -7.88
C GLU A 120 24.10 -12.55 -7.79
N GLN A 121 25.17 -11.77 -7.67
CA GLN A 121 25.18 -10.31 -7.50
C GLN A 121 25.12 -9.59 -8.86
N ALA A 122 24.31 -8.53 -8.94
CA ALA A 122 24.49 -7.28 -9.70
C ALA A 122 23.27 -6.38 -9.37
N ASP A 123 23.34 -5.08 -9.09
CA ASP A 123 24.39 -4.06 -9.20
C ASP A 123 24.83 -3.51 -7.84
N THR A 124 26.10 -3.15 -7.73
CA THR A 124 26.64 -2.29 -6.66
C THR A 124 27.27 -1.06 -7.27
N THR A 125 26.87 0.14 -6.84
CA THR A 125 27.84 1.18 -6.44
C THR A 125 27.20 2.16 -5.46
N GLY A 126 27.95 2.47 -4.41
CA GLY A 126 27.61 3.39 -3.32
C GLY A 126 28.35 2.95 -2.05
N GLU A 127 29.59 3.41 -1.89
CA GLU A 127 30.35 3.26 -0.64
C GLU A 127 29.57 3.90 0.51
N GLY A 128 29.10 3.07 1.43
CA GLY A 128 28.26 3.47 2.55
C GLY A 128 27.05 2.55 2.71
N ASP A 129 27.23 1.51 3.53
CA ASP A 129 26.23 0.57 4.04
C ASP A 129 25.63 -0.47 3.05
N ASN A 130 26.00 -1.74 3.27
CA ASN A 130 25.72 -2.91 2.44
C ASN A 130 24.23 -3.35 2.43
N TYR A 131 23.35 -2.67 1.70
CA TYR A 131 22.02 -3.19 1.34
C TYR A 131 22.02 -3.77 -0.08
N ARG A 132 22.45 -5.02 -0.24
CA ARG A 132 22.31 -5.76 -1.51
C ARG A 132 20.90 -6.34 -1.62
N VAL A 133 20.05 -5.78 -2.49
CA VAL A 133 18.79 -6.44 -2.90
C VAL A 133 19.17 -7.68 -3.69
N ARG A 134 19.03 -8.86 -3.07
CA ARG A 134 19.31 -10.13 -3.74
C ARG A 134 18.08 -10.50 -4.57
N PHE A 135 18.26 -10.91 -5.81
CA PHE A 135 17.18 -11.49 -6.61
C PHE A 135 17.29 -13.01 -6.62
N ARG A 136 16.15 -13.70 -6.76
CA ARG A 136 16.08 -15.14 -6.96
C ARG A 136 15.05 -15.46 -8.04
N MET A 137 15.29 -16.54 -8.77
CA MET A 137 14.34 -17.07 -9.73
C MET A 137 13.20 -17.81 -9.02
N MET A 138 11.97 -17.37 -9.26
CA MET A 138 10.75 -17.94 -8.69
C MET A 138 9.86 -18.52 -9.77
N PRO A 139 9.20 -19.67 -9.52
CA PRO A 139 8.25 -20.23 -10.46
C PRO A 139 6.91 -19.48 -10.41
N VAL A 140 6.39 -19.17 -11.59
CA VAL A 140 4.99 -18.85 -11.88
C VAL A 140 4.44 -19.89 -12.85
N PHE A 141 3.12 -19.99 -12.95
CA PHE A 141 2.44 -20.99 -13.78
C PHE A 141 1.40 -20.27 -14.61
N ASP A 142 1.22 -20.71 -15.85
CA ASP A 142 0.10 -20.26 -16.68
C ASP A 142 -1.20 -20.95 -16.25
N ILE A 143 -2.35 -20.32 -16.51
CA ILE A 143 -3.67 -20.89 -16.22
C ILE A 143 -3.87 -22.27 -16.88
N SER A 144 -3.29 -22.52 -18.05
CA SER A 144 -3.34 -23.81 -18.75
C SER A 144 -2.72 -24.97 -17.95
N GLN A 145 -1.81 -24.66 -17.02
CA GLN A 145 -1.14 -25.60 -16.11
C GLN A 145 -1.92 -25.87 -14.82
N THR A 146 -3.13 -25.30 -14.70
CA THR A 146 -3.93 -25.37 -13.48
C THR A 146 -5.27 -26.06 -13.71
N GLU A 147 -5.83 -26.58 -12.63
CA GLU A 147 -7.17 -27.18 -12.56
C GLU A 147 -7.98 -26.49 -11.46
N GLY A 148 -9.31 -26.58 -11.54
CA GLY A 148 -10.19 -26.04 -10.50
C GLY A 148 -10.12 -26.88 -9.24
N ILE A 149 -10.28 -26.23 -8.08
CA ILE A 149 -10.41 -26.92 -6.79
C ILE A 149 -11.91 -27.10 -6.53
N GLU A 150 -12.39 -28.35 -6.48
CA GLU A 150 -13.83 -28.65 -6.31
C GLU A 150 -14.35 -28.20 -4.93
N ASP A 151 -13.59 -28.47 -3.86
CA ASP A 151 -13.92 -28.07 -2.48
C ASP A 151 -13.14 -26.82 -2.06
N PHE A 152 -13.24 -25.74 -2.83
CA PHE A 152 -12.60 -24.48 -2.45
C PHE A 152 -13.43 -23.76 -1.38
N GLU A 153 -12.93 -23.73 -0.14
CA GLU A 153 -13.65 -23.21 1.05
C GLU A 153 -13.90 -21.68 0.99
N ASP A 154 -13.09 -20.94 0.23
CA ASP A 154 -13.18 -19.49 0.07
C ASP A 154 -13.84 -19.12 -1.27
N GLU A 155 -14.30 -17.87 -1.44
CA GLU A 155 -14.65 -17.40 -2.80
C GLU A 155 -13.38 -17.12 -3.61
N PRO A 156 -13.26 -17.67 -4.84
CA PRO A 156 -12.07 -17.46 -5.65
C PRO A 156 -11.91 -15.97 -5.94
N ALA A 157 -10.71 -15.43 -5.68
CA ALA A 157 -10.41 -14.05 -5.94
C ALA A 157 -10.67 -13.72 -7.42
N ALA A 158 -11.74 -12.96 -7.67
CA ALA A 158 -12.06 -12.47 -9.00
C ALA A 158 -10.97 -11.49 -9.42
N VAL A 159 -10.41 -11.72 -10.60
CA VAL A 159 -9.44 -10.82 -11.20
C VAL A 159 -10.16 -10.12 -12.34
N GLU A 160 -10.44 -8.82 -12.17
CA GLU A 160 -11.10 -8.04 -13.21
C GLU A 160 -10.21 -7.99 -14.46
N PRO A 161 -10.78 -8.26 -15.66
CA PRO A 161 -10.03 -8.18 -16.90
C PRO A 161 -9.71 -6.71 -17.21
N VAL A 162 -8.49 -6.47 -17.69
CA VAL A 162 -8.06 -5.18 -18.19
C VAL A 162 -8.80 -4.88 -19.49
N THR A 163 -9.52 -3.76 -19.52
CA THR A 163 -10.33 -3.31 -20.65
C THR A 163 -9.47 -2.75 -21.79
N GLU A 164 -8.34 -2.13 -21.47
CA GLU A 164 -7.40 -1.56 -22.45
C GLU A 164 -5.97 -2.09 -22.25
N PRO A 165 -5.66 -3.33 -22.68
CA PRO A 165 -4.36 -3.92 -22.41
C PRO A 165 -3.19 -3.16 -23.03
N ALA A 166 -3.34 -2.64 -24.25
CA ALA A 166 -2.30 -1.85 -24.91
C ALA A 166 -1.92 -0.58 -24.09
N ALA A 167 -2.92 0.09 -23.50
CA ALA A 167 -2.69 1.25 -22.63
C ALA A 167 -1.97 0.85 -21.33
N ALA A 168 -2.35 -0.29 -20.74
CA ALA A 168 -1.70 -0.83 -19.55
C ALA A 168 -0.23 -1.21 -19.79
N VAL A 169 0.09 -1.86 -20.93
CA VAL A 169 1.48 -2.16 -21.32
C VAL A 169 2.25 -0.86 -21.52
N ARG A 170 1.66 0.13 -22.21
CA ARG A 170 2.30 1.44 -22.44
C ARG A 170 2.67 2.11 -21.13
N ALA A 171 1.72 2.21 -20.19
CA ALA A 171 1.97 2.78 -18.88
C ALA A 171 3.11 2.06 -18.15
N ARG A 172 3.12 0.72 -18.23
CA ARG A 172 4.16 -0.08 -17.58
C ARG A 172 5.55 0.08 -18.19
N LEU A 173 5.65 0.31 -19.50
CA LEU A 173 6.92 0.62 -20.17
C LEU A 173 7.44 2.00 -19.75
N LEU A 174 6.56 3.01 -19.68
CA LEU A 174 6.91 4.35 -19.23
C LEU A 174 7.41 4.37 -17.77
N GLU A 175 6.78 3.61 -16.88
CA GLU A 175 7.24 3.43 -15.50
C GLU A 175 8.67 2.85 -15.44
N GLN A 176 9.01 1.95 -16.37
CA GLN A 176 10.34 1.34 -16.42
C GLN A 176 11.40 2.31 -16.96
N PHE A 177 11.07 3.12 -17.98
CA PHE A 177 11.95 4.20 -18.41
C PHE A 177 12.23 5.19 -17.28
N ALA A 178 11.18 5.65 -16.60
CA ALA A 178 11.31 6.54 -15.45
C ALA A 178 12.17 5.93 -14.33
N ALA A 179 12.01 4.63 -14.07
CA ALA A 179 12.84 3.91 -13.09
C ALA A 179 14.32 3.80 -13.49
N LEU A 180 14.63 3.87 -14.79
CA LEU A 180 15.99 3.96 -15.33
C LEU A 180 16.48 5.42 -15.46
N GLY A 181 15.66 6.41 -15.10
CA GLY A 181 15.98 7.83 -15.20
C GLY A 181 15.71 8.46 -16.57
N TYR A 182 15.06 7.76 -17.51
CA TYR A 182 14.78 8.27 -18.85
C TYR A 182 13.40 8.91 -18.94
N THR A 183 13.33 10.02 -19.68
CA THR A 183 12.08 10.67 -20.09
C THR A 183 11.74 10.26 -21.52
N VAL A 184 10.48 9.98 -21.81
CA VAL A 184 10.03 9.63 -23.17
C VAL A 184 9.34 10.84 -23.81
N THR A 185 9.76 11.20 -25.01
CA THR A 185 9.20 12.29 -25.82
C THR A 185 8.79 11.78 -27.19
N GLU A 186 7.85 12.48 -27.83
CA GLU A 186 7.47 12.19 -29.22
C GLU A 186 8.24 13.12 -30.17
N GLY A 187 8.75 12.56 -31.28
CA GLY A 187 9.52 13.32 -32.26
C GLY A 187 9.60 12.64 -33.62
N ALA A 188 10.13 13.36 -34.61
CA ALA A 188 10.21 12.88 -35.99
C ALA A 188 11.30 11.81 -36.21
N THR A 189 12.30 11.76 -35.33
CA THR A 189 13.43 10.82 -35.43
C THR A 189 13.51 10.01 -34.14
N PRO A 190 13.13 8.71 -34.16
CA PRO A 190 13.29 7.84 -33.01
C PRO A 190 14.76 7.70 -32.61
N GLY A 191 15.05 7.69 -31.32
CA GLY A 191 16.42 7.57 -30.84
C GLY A 191 16.55 7.71 -29.33
N THR A 192 17.70 7.26 -28.84
CA THR A 192 18.09 7.36 -27.42
C THR A 192 19.18 8.40 -27.28
N ASP A 193 18.93 9.44 -26.48
CA ASP A 193 19.94 10.39 -26.03
C ASP A 193 20.32 10.04 -24.58
N ASP A 194 21.47 9.38 -24.41
CA ASP A 194 21.98 8.98 -23.11
C ASP A 194 22.47 10.18 -22.28
N ASN A 195 22.91 11.27 -22.91
CA ASN A 195 23.37 12.47 -22.19
C ASN A 195 22.19 13.26 -21.61
N ALA A 196 21.12 13.36 -22.40
CA ALA A 196 19.88 14.03 -21.98
C ALA A 196 18.92 13.09 -21.23
N HIS A 197 19.27 11.81 -21.06
CA HIS A 197 18.39 10.75 -20.55
C HIS A 197 16.99 10.80 -21.18
N THR A 198 16.93 10.90 -22.51
CA THR A 198 15.68 11.06 -23.25
C THR A 198 15.54 10.00 -24.33
N ILE A 199 14.34 9.41 -24.43
CA ILE A 199 13.95 8.49 -25.50
C ILE A 199 12.95 9.21 -26.38
N THR A 200 13.31 9.39 -27.65
CA THR A 200 12.38 9.91 -28.66
C THR A 200 11.74 8.74 -29.37
N VAL A 201 10.41 8.71 -29.42
CA VAL A 201 9.61 7.77 -30.23
C VAL A 201 8.84 8.51 -31.31
N SER A 202 8.45 7.81 -32.37
CA SER A 202 7.63 8.37 -33.44
C SER A 202 6.32 8.95 -32.88
N THR A 203 5.82 10.02 -33.50
CA THR A 203 4.52 10.63 -33.13
C THR A 203 3.39 9.58 -33.18
N GLY A 204 2.59 9.49 -32.12
CA GLY A 204 1.63 8.39 -31.91
C GLY A 204 2.18 7.19 -31.13
N ALA A 205 3.48 7.21 -30.79
CA ALA A 205 4.18 6.33 -29.86
C ALA A 205 3.80 4.84 -29.98
N PRO A 206 4.17 4.16 -31.10
CA PRO A 206 3.85 2.76 -31.26
C PRO A 206 4.48 1.95 -30.13
N LEU A 207 3.66 1.11 -29.50
CA LEU A 207 4.03 0.33 -28.31
C LEU A 207 5.30 -0.51 -28.53
N GLU A 208 5.51 -0.93 -29.77
CA GLU A 208 6.68 -1.67 -30.24
C GLU A 208 7.97 -0.86 -30.12
N GLU A 209 8.00 0.40 -30.56
CA GLU A 209 9.18 1.26 -30.45
C GLU A 209 9.56 1.51 -28.98
N LEU A 210 8.57 1.74 -28.11
CA LEU A 210 8.82 1.88 -26.67
C LEU A 210 9.46 0.63 -26.08
N ALA A 211 8.95 -0.54 -26.46
CA ALA A 211 9.48 -1.79 -25.93
C ALA A 211 10.87 -2.10 -26.49
N GLN A 212 11.11 -1.85 -27.79
CA GLN A 212 12.42 -2.02 -28.43
C GLN A 212 13.46 -1.08 -27.82
N ALA A 213 13.11 0.19 -27.60
CA ALA A 213 14.01 1.14 -26.94
C ALA A 213 14.34 0.71 -25.50
N LEU A 214 13.36 0.22 -24.73
CA LEU A 214 13.61 -0.29 -23.39
C LEU A 214 14.46 -1.57 -23.43
N ALA A 215 14.19 -2.48 -24.36
CA ALA A 215 14.95 -3.70 -24.54
C ALA A 215 16.41 -3.39 -24.87
N ALA A 216 16.66 -2.45 -25.77
CA ALA A 216 17.99 -1.98 -26.12
C ALA A 216 18.76 -1.38 -24.94
N LEU A 217 18.08 -0.71 -23.98
CA LEU A 217 18.71 -0.26 -22.73
C LEU A 217 19.05 -1.42 -21.80
N LEU A 218 18.16 -2.41 -21.68
CA LEU A 218 18.32 -3.54 -20.76
C LEU A 218 19.41 -4.52 -21.19
N THR A 219 19.63 -4.69 -22.49
CA THR A 219 20.59 -5.63 -23.07
C THR A 219 22.01 -5.07 -23.23
N ARG A 220 22.24 -3.79 -22.90
CA ARG A 220 23.59 -3.20 -22.89
C ARG A 220 24.55 -3.98 -21.98
N PRO A 221 25.86 -3.95 -22.28
CA PRO A 221 26.89 -4.39 -21.34
C PRO A 221 26.67 -3.74 -19.97
N ALA A 222 26.96 -4.47 -18.89
CA ALA A 222 26.69 -3.98 -17.54
C ALA A 222 27.33 -2.61 -17.23
N ALA A 223 28.48 -2.30 -17.84
CA ALA A 223 29.17 -1.03 -17.70
C ALA A 223 28.43 0.16 -18.38
N ASP A 224 27.64 -0.12 -19.41
CA ASP A 224 26.95 0.89 -20.23
C ASP A 224 25.44 0.92 -19.95
N ARG A 225 24.95 0.02 -19.09
CA ARG A 225 23.57 0.03 -18.64
C ARG A 225 23.36 1.26 -17.75
N PRO A 226 22.29 2.05 -17.97
CA PRO A 226 22.01 3.19 -17.12
C PRO A 226 21.93 2.74 -15.66
N ALA A 227 22.82 3.29 -14.84
CA ALA A 227 22.78 3.06 -13.41
C ALA A 227 21.41 3.51 -12.93
N ARG A 228 20.68 2.60 -12.30
CA ARG A 228 19.45 2.99 -11.61
C ARG A 228 19.86 4.11 -10.65
N PRO A 229 19.32 5.33 -10.79
CA PRO A 229 19.71 6.42 -9.90
C PRO A 229 19.60 5.89 -8.47
N VAL A 230 20.70 5.98 -7.70
CA VAL A 230 20.70 5.63 -6.27
C VAL A 230 19.49 6.33 -5.70
N SER A 231 18.49 5.55 -5.31
CA SER A 231 17.11 6.00 -5.20
C SER A 231 17.00 7.46 -4.74
N ALA A 232 16.79 8.37 -5.69
CA ALA A 232 15.70 9.29 -5.57
C ALA A 232 14.46 8.39 -5.59
N SER A 233 14.04 7.96 -4.41
CA SER A 233 12.75 7.30 -4.23
C SER A 233 11.70 8.18 -4.89
N HIS A 234 11.05 7.67 -5.94
CA HIS A 234 9.83 8.21 -6.57
C HIS A 234 9.63 9.71 -6.33
N GLY A 235 10.14 10.55 -7.25
CA GLY A 235 9.86 11.98 -7.26
C GLY A 235 8.36 12.27 -7.41
N GLY A 236 7.64 12.25 -6.30
CA GLY A 236 6.75 13.37 -6.00
C GLY A 236 7.65 14.60 -5.85
N ALA A 237 7.27 15.70 -6.47
CA ALA A 237 8.02 16.95 -6.49
C ALA A 237 8.72 17.23 -5.15
N HIS A 238 10.04 17.06 -5.12
CA HIS A 238 10.87 17.56 -4.04
C HIS A 238 10.95 19.07 -4.20
N ILE A 239 10.06 19.79 -3.52
CA ILE A 239 10.46 21.09 -2.99
C ILE A 239 11.51 20.77 -1.94
N ALA A 240 12.76 21.11 -2.22
CA ALA A 240 13.80 21.13 -1.20
C ALA A 240 13.36 22.12 -0.13
N ALA A 241 12.92 21.61 1.02
CA ALA A 241 12.69 22.36 2.24
C ALA A 241 13.61 21.77 3.32
N ASP A 242 14.35 22.66 3.97
CA ASP A 242 15.47 22.45 4.88
C ASP A 242 15.40 21.18 5.75
N ALA A 243 16.52 20.46 5.80
CA ALA A 243 16.74 19.40 6.77
C ALA A 243 16.89 20.01 8.17
N GLY A 244 15.81 20.00 8.95
CA GLY A 244 15.86 20.23 10.38
C GLY A 244 16.77 19.20 11.10
N PRO A 245 17.18 19.48 12.35
CA PRO A 245 18.04 18.60 13.12
C PRO A 245 17.39 17.23 13.31
N GLY A 246 18.12 16.17 12.97
CA GLY A 246 17.63 14.79 13.12
C GLY A 246 17.35 14.47 14.60
N ILE A 247 16.10 14.17 14.91
CA ILE A 247 15.63 13.76 16.24
C ILE A 247 15.99 12.29 16.45
N PRO A 248 16.81 11.93 17.44
CA PRO A 248 17.10 10.54 17.74
C PRO A 248 15.84 9.85 18.29
N LEU A 249 15.54 8.65 17.80
CA LEU A 249 14.45 7.80 18.26
C LEU A 249 15.01 6.52 18.88
N ASP A 250 14.67 6.25 20.14
CA ASP A 250 14.92 4.96 20.78
C ASP A 250 13.75 4.01 20.52
N LEU A 251 14.01 2.92 19.80
CA LEU A 251 13.00 1.89 19.48
C LEU A 251 13.17 0.63 20.34
N GLY A 252 13.94 0.69 21.42
CA GLY A 252 14.20 -0.42 22.34
C GLY A 252 14.86 -1.61 21.64
N GLU A 253 14.22 -2.78 21.67
CA GLU A 253 14.72 -4.00 21.04
C GLU A 253 14.87 -3.90 19.51
N PHE A 254 14.24 -2.91 18.87
CA PHE A 254 14.31 -2.68 17.43
C PHE A 254 15.47 -1.76 17.00
N GLY A 255 16.29 -1.31 17.95
CA GLY A 255 17.46 -0.46 17.72
C GLY A 255 17.14 1.04 17.81
N THR A 256 18.00 1.86 17.22
CA THR A 256 17.82 3.31 17.17
C THR A 256 17.42 3.77 15.76
N GLY A 257 16.71 4.89 15.69
CA GLY A 257 16.34 5.55 14.44
C GLY A 257 16.52 7.06 14.53
N SER A 258 16.20 7.75 13.43
CA SER A 258 16.09 9.20 13.40
C SER A 258 14.76 9.63 12.78
N ALA A 259 14.28 10.79 13.20
CA ALA A 259 13.15 11.45 12.58
C ALA A 259 13.47 12.91 12.25
N VAL A 260 12.85 13.43 11.21
CA VAL A 260 12.77 14.86 10.95
C VAL A 260 11.31 15.26 11.15
N ALA A 261 11.07 16.26 12.00
CA ALA A 261 9.73 16.78 12.26
C ALA A 261 9.52 18.07 11.46
N GLU A 262 8.44 18.12 10.69
CA GLU A 262 7.93 19.33 10.03
C GLU A 262 6.61 19.70 10.70
N ILE A 263 6.49 20.94 11.19
CA ILE A 263 5.31 21.41 11.93
C ILE A 263 4.49 22.32 11.03
N ASP A 264 3.20 22.02 10.90
CA ASP A 264 2.21 22.86 10.24
C ASP A 264 1.32 23.48 11.32
N HIS A 265 1.61 24.74 11.65
CA HIS A 265 0.90 25.49 12.67
C HIS A 265 -0.54 25.83 12.25
N ASP A 266 -0.81 25.99 10.96
CA ASP A 266 -2.13 26.40 10.48
C ASP A 266 -3.11 25.24 10.52
N ALA A 267 -2.66 24.04 10.16
CA ALA A 267 -3.44 22.80 10.23
C ALA A 267 -3.35 22.09 11.60
N ALA A 268 -2.50 22.54 12.51
CA ALA A 268 -2.18 21.89 13.78
C ALA A 268 -1.70 20.43 13.63
N ARG A 269 -0.78 20.20 12.69
CA ARG A 269 -0.24 18.87 12.37
C ARG A 269 1.28 18.85 12.47
N VAL A 270 1.83 17.68 12.77
CA VAL A 270 3.27 17.44 12.73
C VAL A 270 3.56 16.22 11.89
N TYR A 271 4.45 16.36 10.91
CA TYR A 271 4.88 15.29 10.01
C TYR A 271 6.24 14.77 10.48
N TYR A 272 6.28 13.53 10.94
CA TYR A 272 7.51 12.85 11.33
C TYR A 272 7.98 11.95 10.21
N ARG A 273 9.01 12.37 9.47
CA ARG A 273 9.68 11.51 8.49
C ARG A 273 10.71 10.65 9.22
N VAL A 274 10.40 9.37 9.38
CA VAL A 274 11.16 8.41 10.19
C VAL A 274 12.05 7.54 9.31
N THR A 275 13.30 7.38 9.74
CA THR A 275 14.27 6.43 9.19
C THR A 275 14.86 5.60 10.31
N ALA A 276 14.58 4.30 10.32
CA ALA A 276 15.15 3.35 11.28
C ALA A 276 15.30 1.95 10.64
N PRO A 277 15.94 0.98 11.32
CA PRO A 277 16.01 -0.39 10.83
C PRO A 277 14.62 -0.94 10.47
N SER A 278 14.44 -1.30 9.20
CA SER A 278 13.19 -1.78 8.61
C SER A 278 11.97 -0.87 8.83
N VAL A 279 12.17 0.43 9.04
CA VAL A 279 11.11 1.46 9.13
C VAL A 279 11.51 2.64 8.23
N ARG A 280 10.68 2.98 7.24
CA ARG A 280 10.86 4.20 6.45
C ARG A 280 9.52 4.82 6.08
N GLY A 281 9.40 6.12 6.21
CA GLY A 281 8.26 6.91 5.73
C GLY A 281 7.74 7.87 6.79
N THR A 282 6.56 8.43 6.55
CA THR A 282 6.08 9.59 7.30
C THR A 282 4.89 9.24 8.17
N PHE A 283 4.89 9.72 9.41
CA PHE A 283 3.80 9.61 10.37
C PHE A 283 3.27 11.02 10.63
N THR A 284 2.01 11.29 10.29
CA THR A 284 1.36 12.55 10.66
C THR A 284 0.72 12.39 12.03
N VAL A 285 1.06 13.28 12.95
CA VAL A 285 0.45 13.38 14.27
C VAL A 285 -0.41 14.63 14.33
N GLU A 286 -1.66 14.48 14.74
CA GLU A 286 -2.59 15.59 14.98
C GLU A 286 -3.42 15.28 16.23
N PHE A 287 -3.96 16.31 16.89
CA PHE A 287 -4.84 16.09 18.04
C PHE A 287 -6.19 15.54 17.58
N ALA A 288 -6.65 14.48 18.24
CA ALA A 288 -8.00 13.93 18.05
C ALA A 288 -8.95 14.61 19.04
N ASP A 289 -10.16 14.94 18.58
CA ASP A 289 -11.26 15.43 19.43
C ASP A 289 -10.87 16.62 20.32
N ALA A 290 -9.94 17.47 19.87
CA ALA A 290 -9.30 18.50 20.71
C ALA A 290 -10.32 19.44 21.39
N ALA A 291 -11.39 19.83 20.70
CA ALA A 291 -12.42 20.71 21.22
C ALA A 291 -13.37 20.03 22.24
N GLU A 292 -13.60 18.72 22.12
CA GLU A 292 -14.32 17.97 23.16
C GLU A 292 -13.41 17.71 24.37
N THR A 293 -12.13 17.49 24.10
CA THR A 293 -11.11 17.16 25.09
C THR A 293 -10.66 18.37 25.91
N THR A 294 -11.00 19.60 25.53
CA THR A 294 -10.83 20.78 26.40
C THR A 294 -11.54 20.63 27.76
N MET A 295 -12.48 19.69 27.87
CA MET A 295 -13.21 19.36 29.09
C MET A 295 -12.68 18.09 29.81
N CYS A 296 -11.64 17.44 29.30
CA CYS A 296 -11.06 16.20 29.85
C CYS A 296 -9.53 16.32 30.01
N GLU A 297 -8.99 15.79 31.10
CA GLU A 297 -7.54 15.79 31.37
C GLU A 297 -6.73 14.89 30.41
N THR A 298 -7.40 14.09 29.56
CA THR A 298 -6.77 13.08 28.71
C THR A 298 -6.74 13.46 27.24
N ARG A 299 -5.65 14.10 26.82
CA ARG A 299 -5.43 14.46 25.40
C ARG A 299 -5.22 13.21 24.53
N ARG A 300 -5.91 13.18 23.39
CA ARG A 300 -5.80 12.12 22.38
C ARG A 300 -5.17 12.68 21.11
N VAL A 301 -4.42 11.83 20.43
CA VAL A 301 -3.79 12.13 19.14
C VAL A 301 -4.14 11.06 18.13
N CYS A 302 -4.38 11.47 16.89
CA CYS A 302 -4.45 10.57 15.75
C CYS A 302 -3.09 10.51 15.08
N VAL A 303 -2.56 9.29 14.93
CA VAL A 303 -1.34 9.01 14.18
C VAL A 303 -1.76 8.41 12.85
N LYS A 304 -1.67 9.21 11.79
CA LYS A 304 -1.96 8.81 10.42
C LYS A 304 -0.69 8.30 9.76
N TYR A 305 -0.81 7.18 9.05
CA TYR A 305 0.30 6.61 8.31
C TYR A 305 0.37 7.24 6.92
N GLY A 306 1.47 7.95 6.64
CA GLY A 306 1.68 8.78 5.45
C GLY A 306 1.49 10.26 5.74
N ARG A 307 1.87 11.11 4.79
CA ARG A 307 1.66 12.57 4.87
C ARG A 307 0.18 12.88 4.64
N ALA A 308 -0.50 13.36 5.68
CA ALA A 308 -1.92 13.71 5.65
C ALA A 308 -2.14 15.23 5.73
N ASP A 309 -1.87 15.92 4.63
CA ASP A 309 -2.03 17.37 4.44
C ASP A 309 -3.47 17.77 4.02
N LYS A 310 -4.24 16.87 3.40
CA LYS A 310 -5.65 17.08 3.03
C LYS A 310 -6.62 16.57 4.10
N ALA A 311 -7.81 17.18 4.15
CA ALA A 311 -8.86 16.81 5.09
C ALA A 311 -9.68 15.59 4.63
N GLY A 312 -10.29 14.88 5.59
CA GLY A 312 -11.26 13.82 5.35
C GLY A 312 -10.70 12.61 4.58
N ARG A 313 -11.52 12.04 3.69
CA ARG A 313 -11.21 10.86 2.87
C ARG A 313 -10.51 11.21 1.54
N ALA A 314 -9.82 12.35 1.46
CA ALA A 314 -9.12 12.78 0.25
C ALA A 314 -8.04 11.79 -0.23
N TYR A 315 -7.63 10.87 0.64
CA TYR A 315 -6.66 9.82 0.36
C TYR A 315 -7.25 8.41 0.32
N GLY A 316 -8.54 8.34 0.01
CA GLY A 316 -9.30 7.09 0.03
C GLY A 316 -9.79 6.71 1.43
N GLN A 317 -10.46 5.57 1.51
CA GLN A 317 -11.16 5.14 2.73
C GLN A 317 -10.20 4.77 3.85
N PHE A 318 -9.04 4.22 3.51
CA PHE A 318 -8.03 3.72 4.42
C PHE A 318 -6.71 4.50 4.30
N GLY A 319 -6.71 5.64 3.61
CA GLY A 319 -5.50 6.40 3.38
C GLY A 319 -4.54 5.75 2.38
N GLU A 320 -5.06 4.91 1.48
CA GLU A 320 -4.31 4.17 0.48
C GLU A 320 -3.47 5.05 -0.43
N ASP A 321 -3.98 6.24 -0.74
CA ASP A 321 -3.34 7.22 -1.64
C ASP A 321 -2.50 8.25 -0.87
N ARG A 322 -2.35 8.10 0.45
CA ARG A 322 -1.51 9.04 1.21
C ARG A 322 -0.06 8.94 0.70
N PRO A 323 0.58 10.09 0.39
CA PRO A 323 1.98 10.09 0.03
C PRO A 323 2.86 9.66 1.22
N GLU A 324 4.07 9.18 0.91
CA GLU A 324 5.09 8.82 1.92
C GLU A 324 4.63 7.80 2.98
N ARG A 325 3.70 6.90 2.65
CA ARG A 325 3.22 5.87 3.58
C ARG A 325 4.36 5.07 4.20
N PRO A 326 4.37 4.91 5.53
CA PRO A 326 5.44 4.22 6.22
C PRO A 326 5.42 2.74 5.87
N THR A 327 6.61 2.22 5.59
CA THR A 327 6.88 0.81 5.36
C THR A 327 7.61 0.25 6.56
N VAL A 328 7.04 -0.77 7.20
CA VAL A 328 7.63 -1.44 8.36
C VAL A 328 7.77 -2.93 8.08
N ASN A 329 8.98 -3.46 8.18
CA ASN A 329 9.33 -4.82 7.75
C ASN A 329 8.88 -5.11 6.31
N GLY A 330 8.92 -4.11 5.42
CA GLY A 330 8.47 -4.20 4.03
C GLY A 330 6.94 -4.18 3.85
N ILE A 331 6.17 -3.94 4.92
CA ILE A 331 4.70 -3.81 4.86
C ILE A 331 4.34 -2.32 4.89
N ALA A 332 3.67 -1.84 3.84
CA ALA A 332 3.12 -0.50 3.82
C ALA A 332 1.92 -0.41 4.77
N LEU A 333 2.02 0.46 5.77
CA LEU A 333 0.94 0.68 6.73
C LEU A 333 -0.21 1.44 6.08
N ALA A 334 -1.40 1.27 6.63
CA ALA A 334 -2.63 1.85 6.15
C ALA A 334 -3.51 2.26 7.33
N SER A 335 -4.46 3.14 7.08
CA SER A 335 -5.35 3.72 8.08
C SER A 335 -4.59 4.61 9.07
N GLU A 336 -5.12 4.75 10.26
CA GLU A 336 -4.64 5.59 11.34
C GLU A 336 -4.89 4.91 12.68
N SER A 337 -4.20 5.37 13.70
CA SER A 337 -4.40 4.89 15.06
C SER A 337 -4.58 6.07 16.01
N THR A 338 -5.56 5.98 16.89
CA THR A 338 -5.73 6.97 17.96
C THR A 338 -5.04 6.50 19.23
N VAL A 339 -4.30 7.39 19.87
CA VAL A 339 -3.54 7.11 21.10
C VAL A 339 -3.87 8.18 22.14
N THR A 340 -4.06 7.78 23.39
CA THR A 340 -4.18 8.69 24.53
C THR A 340 -2.79 9.00 25.07
N LEU A 341 -2.40 10.29 25.10
CA LEU A 341 -1.04 10.73 25.41
C LEU A 341 -0.56 10.29 26.80
N THR A 342 -1.44 10.33 27.81
CA THR A 342 -1.12 9.88 29.18
C THR A 342 -0.75 8.40 29.29
N THR A 343 -1.10 7.60 28.27
CA THR A 343 -0.79 6.16 28.21
C THR A 343 0.24 5.82 27.13
N ALA A 344 0.77 6.81 26.41
CA ALA A 344 1.65 6.59 25.27
C ALA A 344 2.89 5.78 25.67
N ASP A 345 3.52 6.11 26.81
CA ASP A 345 4.76 5.45 27.26
C ASP A 345 4.56 3.95 27.57
N VAL A 346 3.37 3.58 28.06
CA VAL A 346 2.99 2.22 28.45
C VAL A 346 2.10 1.52 27.42
N LEU A 347 1.88 2.13 26.25
CA LEU A 347 0.92 1.72 25.21
C LEU A 347 1.02 0.23 24.88
N ARG A 348 0.23 -0.66 25.48
CA ARG A 348 0.44 -2.12 25.32
C ARG A 348 -0.08 -2.65 23.99
N TRP A 349 -0.99 -1.94 23.36
CA TRP A 349 -1.64 -2.36 22.14
C TRP A 349 -1.87 -1.17 21.21
N LEU A 350 -1.69 -1.40 19.92
CA LEU A 350 -1.96 -0.42 18.88
C LEU A 350 -2.51 -1.21 17.68
N TYR A 351 -3.72 -0.88 17.23
CA TYR A 351 -4.24 -1.45 16.00
C TYR A 351 -3.50 -0.82 14.82
N VAL A 352 -2.74 -1.63 14.10
CA VAL A 352 -1.99 -1.21 12.93
C VAL A 352 -2.47 -2.04 11.75
N ALA A 353 -2.96 -1.35 10.73
CA ALA A 353 -3.50 -1.97 9.54
C ALA A 353 -2.49 -1.96 8.38
N ARG A 354 -2.63 -2.96 7.51
CA ARG A 354 -2.13 -2.97 6.14
C ARG A 354 -3.31 -3.07 5.19
N LEU A 355 -3.12 -2.59 3.97
CA LEU A 355 -4.11 -2.84 2.93
C LEU A 355 -4.03 -4.29 2.47
N TYR A 356 -5.18 -4.84 2.15
CA TYR A 356 -5.33 -6.02 1.32
C TYR A 356 -6.51 -5.81 0.36
N GLN A 357 -6.52 -6.56 -0.72
CA GLN A 357 -7.67 -6.55 -1.62
C GLN A 357 -8.66 -7.59 -1.11
N GLY A 358 -9.78 -7.13 -0.55
CA GLY A 358 -10.88 -7.97 -0.08
C GLY A 358 -11.95 -8.19 -1.16
N ARG A 359 -13.00 -8.94 -0.80
CA ARG A 359 -14.10 -9.32 -1.70
C ARG A 359 -14.89 -8.12 -2.24
N TYR A 360 -15.08 -7.08 -1.43
CA TYR A 360 -15.87 -5.89 -1.78
C TYR A 360 -15.00 -4.68 -2.16
N GLY A 361 -13.73 -4.93 -2.50
CA GLY A 361 -12.76 -3.91 -2.84
C GLY A 361 -11.59 -3.86 -1.86
N LEU A 362 -10.92 -2.72 -1.84
CA LEU A 362 -9.81 -2.49 -0.92
C LEU A 362 -10.32 -2.57 0.53
N ASP A 363 -9.56 -3.23 1.40
CA ASP A 363 -9.89 -3.34 2.82
C ASP A 363 -8.61 -3.39 3.67
N THR A 364 -8.75 -3.40 4.99
CA THR A 364 -7.63 -3.41 5.94
C THR A 364 -7.59 -4.66 6.79
N ASP A 365 -6.40 -5.23 6.92
CA ASP A 365 -6.12 -6.37 7.80
C ASP A 365 -5.03 -5.97 8.79
N GLN A 366 -5.02 -6.60 9.96
CA GLN A 366 -4.02 -6.34 10.98
C GLN A 366 -2.62 -6.75 10.48
N VAL A 367 -1.62 -5.92 10.74
CA VAL A 367 -0.23 -6.30 10.45
C VAL A 367 0.22 -7.46 11.34
N PRO A 368 1.19 -8.29 10.90
CA PRO A 368 1.79 -9.31 11.74
C PRO A 368 2.31 -8.73 13.07
N GLN A 369 2.19 -9.50 14.15
CA GLN A 369 2.48 -9.06 15.52
C GLN A 369 3.81 -8.30 15.63
N ARG A 370 4.91 -8.85 15.10
CA ARG A 370 6.24 -8.25 15.18
C ARG A 370 6.36 -6.90 14.43
N THR A 371 5.58 -6.71 13.36
CA THR A 371 5.47 -5.41 12.67
C THR A 371 4.69 -4.43 13.54
N GLY A 372 3.59 -4.87 14.15
CA GLY A 372 2.81 -4.05 15.08
C GLY A 372 3.63 -3.59 16.29
N GLU A 373 4.43 -4.49 16.88
CA GLU A 373 5.33 -4.18 17.99
C GLU A 373 6.37 -3.12 17.64
N ARG A 374 6.93 -3.19 16.42
CA ARG A 374 7.87 -2.19 15.91
C ARG A 374 7.21 -0.86 15.63
N VAL A 375 6.04 -0.85 15.00
CA VAL A 375 5.26 0.38 14.76
C VAL A 375 4.91 1.05 16.07
N ARG A 376 4.50 0.27 17.08
CA ARG A 376 4.26 0.77 18.43
C ARG A 376 5.49 1.43 19.03
N ALA A 377 6.68 0.83 18.92
CA ALA A 377 7.92 1.45 19.40
C ALA A 377 8.19 2.81 18.72
N VAL A 378 7.99 2.89 17.40
CA VAL A 378 8.12 4.13 16.64
C VAL A 378 7.11 5.18 17.10
N VAL A 379 5.84 4.81 17.22
CA VAL A 379 4.77 5.71 17.68
C VAL A 379 5.06 6.22 19.09
N ARG A 380 5.52 5.36 20.01
CA ARG A 380 5.91 5.80 21.36
C ARG A 380 7.03 6.83 21.32
N ALA A 381 8.09 6.58 20.56
CA ALA A 381 9.23 7.50 20.46
C ALA A 381 8.82 8.86 19.85
N ILE A 382 8.00 8.84 18.79
CA ILE A 382 7.46 10.06 18.18
C ILE A 382 6.59 10.84 19.17
N LEU A 383 5.68 10.16 19.88
CA LEU A 383 4.78 10.81 20.82
C LEU A 383 5.49 11.34 22.07
N ALA A 384 6.58 10.70 22.50
CA ALA A 384 7.44 11.23 23.53
C ALA A 384 8.06 12.57 23.10
N HIS A 385 8.60 12.64 21.87
CA HIS A 385 9.12 13.90 21.33
C HIS A 385 8.01 14.95 21.09
N PHE A 386 6.86 14.54 20.55
CA PHE A 386 5.73 15.44 20.28
C PHE A 386 5.27 16.20 21.53
N GLN A 387 5.25 15.53 22.69
CA GLN A 387 4.90 16.15 23.97
C GLN A 387 5.97 17.12 24.50
N THR A 388 7.20 17.06 23.98
CA THR A 388 8.30 17.98 24.34
C THR A 388 8.41 19.19 23.42
N LEU A 389 7.59 19.26 22.35
CA LEU A 389 7.60 20.39 21.44
C LEU A 389 7.23 21.69 22.18
N PRO A 390 8.01 22.77 22.05
CA PRO A 390 7.65 24.08 22.59
C PRO A 390 6.27 24.56 22.15
N GLU A 391 5.84 24.16 20.95
CA GLU A 391 4.60 24.57 20.31
C GLU A 391 3.42 23.64 20.63
N PHE A 392 3.62 22.62 21.46
CA PHE A 392 2.62 21.60 21.77
C PHE A 392 1.27 22.19 22.23
N GLU A 393 1.28 23.14 23.16
CA GLU A 393 0.06 23.81 23.65
C GLU A 393 -0.59 24.70 22.58
N ALA A 394 0.21 25.35 21.75
CA ALA A 394 -0.29 26.18 20.65
C ALA A 394 -0.96 25.33 19.58
N LEU A 395 -0.37 24.18 19.23
CA LEU A 395 -0.94 23.19 18.33
C LEU A 395 -2.26 22.62 18.89
N PHE A 396 -2.32 22.32 20.19
CA PHE A 396 -3.55 21.84 20.83
C PHE A 396 -4.68 22.88 20.73
N THR A 397 -4.38 24.11 21.10
CA THR A 397 -5.34 25.23 21.05
C THR A 397 -5.85 25.46 19.64
N ARG A 398 -4.96 25.41 18.65
CA ARG A 398 -5.33 25.55 17.24
C ARG A 398 -6.20 24.38 16.75
N ALA A 399 -5.85 23.14 17.09
CA ALA A 399 -6.67 21.98 16.74
C ALA A 399 -8.09 22.09 17.34
N ALA A 400 -8.21 22.54 18.59
CA ALA A 400 -9.50 22.80 19.21
C ALA A 400 -10.30 23.87 18.45
N ALA A 401 -9.66 24.97 18.05
CA ALA A 401 -10.31 26.01 17.25
C ALA A 401 -10.79 25.51 15.88
N LEU A 402 -10.05 24.61 15.22
CA LEU A 402 -10.44 24.00 13.95
C LEU A 402 -11.63 23.04 14.09
N HIS A 403 -11.72 22.29 15.20
CA HIS A 403 -12.81 21.33 15.43
C HIS A 403 -14.11 21.98 15.96
N ALA A 404 -13.99 23.09 16.69
CA ALA A 404 -15.11 23.70 17.40
C ALA A 404 -16.35 24.04 16.54
N PRO A 405 -16.25 24.60 15.31
CA PRO A 405 -17.43 24.95 14.51
C PRO A 405 -18.29 23.75 14.13
N ALA A 406 -17.66 22.63 13.74
CA ALA A 406 -18.37 21.41 13.36
C ALA A 406 -19.12 20.81 14.56
N LEU A 407 -18.46 20.78 15.73
CA LEU A 407 -19.08 20.30 16.97
C LEU A 407 -20.20 21.22 17.44
N GLN A 408 -20.03 22.53 17.35
CA GLN A 408 -21.08 23.50 17.67
C GLN A 408 -22.34 23.24 16.82
N GLN A 409 -22.17 23.01 15.52
CA GLN A 409 -23.28 22.71 14.62
C GLN A 409 -23.95 21.39 15.00
N MET A 410 -23.18 20.31 15.26
CA MET A 410 -23.73 19.02 15.70
C MET A 410 -24.53 19.14 16.99
N GLN A 411 -24.04 19.89 17.98
CA GLN A 411 -24.75 20.11 19.24
C GLN A 411 -26.02 20.96 19.04
N ALA A 412 -25.98 21.97 18.18
CA ALA A 412 -27.16 22.75 17.82
C ALA A 412 -28.23 21.87 17.14
N ASP A 413 -27.83 20.96 16.26
CA ASP A 413 -28.73 20.01 15.59
C ASP A 413 -29.35 19.04 16.60
N ARG A 414 -28.53 18.52 17.52
CA ARG A 414 -28.99 17.64 18.60
C ARG A 414 -29.99 18.35 19.52
N ALA A 415 -29.73 19.61 19.87
CA ALA A 415 -30.66 20.41 20.66
C ALA A 415 -32.01 20.59 19.94
N ARG A 416 -32.00 20.83 18.62
CA ARG A 416 -33.22 20.92 17.80
C ARG A 416 -34.00 19.61 17.73
N GLU A 417 -33.31 18.47 17.67
CA GLU A 417 -33.93 17.15 17.72
C GLU A 417 -34.58 16.87 19.08
N LEU A 418 -33.85 17.13 20.17
CA LEU A 418 -34.37 16.97 21.53
C LEU A 418 -35.60 17.87 21.77
N ALA A 419 -35.60 19.09 21.25
CA ALA A 419 -36.75 19.98 21.33
C ALA A 419 -37.99 19.39 20.62
N ARG A 420 -37.82 18.75 19.46
CA ARG A 420 -38.91 18.04 18.76
C ARG A 420 -39.44 16.86 19.58
N HIS A 421 -38.55 16.08 20.21
CA HIS A 421 -38.97 14.97 21.08
C HIS A 421 -39.72 15.47 22.32
N LEU A 422 -39.23 16.54 22.97
CA LEU A 422 -39.93 17.14 24.10
C LEU A 422 -41.33 17.63 23.72
N ALA A 423 -41.49 18.30 22.57
CA ALA A 423 -42.80 18.72 22.07
C ALA A 423 -43.74 17.53 21.81
N SER A 424 -43.22 16.43 21.24
CA SER A 424 -43.99 15.21 21.02
C SER A 424 -44.43 14.56 22.35
N ILE A 425 -43.52 14.48 23.32
CA ILE A 425 -43.82 13.91 24.65
C ILE A 425 -44.86 14.78 25.37
N GLU A 426 -44.73 16.10 25.27
CA GLU A 426 -45.67 17.04 25.87
C GLU A 426 -47.07 16.94 25.24
N ALA A 427 -47.16 16.77 23.92
CA ALA A 427 -48.44 16.50 23.25
C ALA A 427 -49.08 15.17 23.72
N GLN A 428 -48.28 14.11 23.86
CA GLN A 428 -48.76 12.82 24.40
C GLN A 428 -49.22 12.93 25.85
N ARG A 429 -48.51 13.72 26.68
CA ARG A 429 -48.92 14.00 28.06
C ARG A 429 -50.27 14.72 28.10
N GLN A 430 -50.46 15.76 27.29
CA GLN A 430 -51.71 16.51 27.21
C GLN A 430 -52.87 15.64 26.73
N GLU A 431 -52.63 14.76 25.75
CA GLU A 431 -53.64 13.79 25.30
C GLU A 431 -54.02 12.80 26.42
N ALA A 432 -53.03 12.28 27.16
CA ALA A 432 -53.28 11.39 28.29
C ALA A 432 -54.06 12.08 29.42
N GLU A 433 -53.77 13.35 29.72
CA GLU A 433 -54.51 14.15 30.70
C GLU A 433 -55.95 14.41 30.27
N ALA A 434 -56.16 14.77 28.99
CA ALA A 434 -57.50 14.93 28.43
C ALA A 434 -58.30 13.62 28.50
N ARG A 435 -57.67 12.47 28.20
CA ARG A 435 -58.28 11.13 28.35
C ARG A 435 -58.62 10.81 29.80
N ALA A 436 -57.71 11.08 30.73
CA ALA A 436 -57.95 10.86 32.15
C ALA A 436 -59.13 11.70 32.67
N GLN A 437 -59.19 12.98 32.28
CA GLN A 437 -60.29 13.87 32.65
C GLN A 437 -61.62 13.40 32.07
N TYR A 438 -61.64 12.99 30.79
CA TYR A 438 -62.80 12.41 30.14
C TYR A 438 -63.32 11.18 30.90
N PHE A 439 -62.44 10.25 31.29
CA PHE A 439 -62.83 9.09 32.09
C PHE A 439 -63.32 9.46 33.49
N ALA A 440 -62.75 10.50 34.11
CA ALA A 440 -63.21 10.99 35.41
C ALA A 440 -64.62 11.61 35.33
N ASP A 441 -64.93 12.33 34.25
CA ASP A 441 -66.26 12.93 34.02
C ASP A 441 -67.33 11.86 33.75
N LEU A 442 -67.00 10.83 32.97
CA LEU A 442 -67.86 9.66 32.79
C LEU A 442 -68.16 8.95 34.11
N ALA A 443 -67.14 8.73 34.95
CA ALA A 443 -67.30 8.09 36.25
C ALA A 443 -68.18 8.91 37.21
N ALA A 444 -68.17 10.24 37.08
CA ALA A 444 -68.98 11.15 37.89
C ALA A 444 -70.42 11.32 37.39
N GLY A 445 -70.80 10.69 36.27
CA GLY A 445 -72.14 10.82 35.67
C GLY A 445 -72.43 12.21 35.09
N ARG A 446 -71.40 13.00 34.76
CA ARG A 446 -71.55 14.32 34.13
C ARG A 446 -71.79 14.15 32.62
N GLU A 447 -72.61 15.03 32.03
CA GLU A 447 -72.82 15.08 30.58
C GLU A 447 -71.49 15.44 29.88
N THR A 448 -70.90 14.52 29.14
CA THR A 448 -69.71 14.77 28.34
C THR A 448 -70.12 15.49 27.06
N ALA A 449 -69.99 16.82 27.03
CA ALA A 449 -70.25 17.61 25.83
C ALA A 449 -69.16 17.37 24.78
N GLY A 450 -69.39 16.44 23.85
CA GLY A 450 -68.54 16.21 22.69
C GLY A 450 -68.39 14.73 22.36
N ALA A 451 -68.44 14.40 21.06
CA ALA A 451 -68.05 13.09 20.55
C ALA A 451 -66.71 12.65 21.16
N PRO A 452 -66.46 11.33 21.35
CA PRO A 452 -65.14 10.87 21.75
C PRO A 452 -64.12 11.56 20.83
N PRO A 453 -63.05 12.18 21.37
CA PRO A 453 -62.08 12.91 20.54
C PRO A 453 -61.72 12.05 19.32
N GLU A 454 -61.81 12.62 18.12
CA GLU A 454 -61.71 11.89 16.83
C GLU A 454 -60.42 11.06 16.70
N THR A 455 -59.45 11.22 17.61
CA THR A 455 -58.25 10.40 17.81
C THR A 455 -58.49 9.02 18.44
N PHE A 456 -59.72 8.61 18.75
CA PHE A 456 -60.04 7.23 19.16
C PHE A 456 -60.05 6.21 17.99
N ALA A 457 -59.91 6.66 16.75
CA ALA A 457 -59.91 5.81 15.55
C ALA A 457 -58.51 5.67 14.93
N SER A 458 -57.58 4.99 15.61
CA SER A 458 -56.43 4.30 15.01
C SER A 458 -55.83 3.31 16.00
#